data_AF-A0A1I6M1K1-F1
#
_entry.id   AF-A0A1I6M1K1-F1
#
_cell.length_a   1.000
_cell.length_b   1.000
_cell.length_c   1.000
_cell.angle_alpha   90.00
_cell.angle_beta   90.00
_cell.angle_gamma   90.00
#
_symmetry.space_group_name_H-M   'P 1'
#
loop_
_entity.id
_entity.type
_entity.pdbx_description
1 polymer ?
#
loop_
_entity_poly.entity_id
_entity_poly.type
_entity_poly.pdbx_seq_one_letter_code
_entity_poly.pdbx_strand_id
1 'polypeptide(L)' 'MIKNNIEKDIKIKCVEADTTQAALAEKIGKTVQYVNRIVKKDDGVINKTFIQMMEGLGYDIRLTYEKREEK' A
#
# COMPACT_ATOMS: atom_id res chain seq x y z
N MET A 1 -14.51 -4.39 4.92
CA MET A 1 -13.79 -3.10 4.77
C MET A 1 -12.29 -3.25 4.96
N ILE A 2 -11.46 -2.34 4.43
CA ILE A 2 -10.01 -2.31 4.69
C ILE A 2 -9.75 -1.61 6.04
N LYS A 3 -8.99 -2.24 6.93
CA LYS A 3 -8.63 -1.69 8.25
C LYS A 3 -7.35 -0.85 8.25
N ASN A 4 -6.50 -1.02 7.26
CA ASN A 4 -5.24 -0.29 7.13
C ASN A 4 -5.47 1.15 6.67
N ASN A 5 -4.61 2.05 7.14
CA ASN A 5 -4.42 3.34 6.48
C ASN A 5 -3.19 3.22 5.57
N ILE A 6 -3.41 2.87 4.30
CA ILE A 6 -2.32 2.54 3.37
C ILE A 6 -1.35 3.71 3.17
N GLU A 7 -1.86 4.95 3.17
CA GLU A 7 -1.02 6.13 3.08
C GLU A 7 -0.06 6.23 4.27
N LYS A 8 -0.54 6.03 5.50
CA LYS A 8 0.31 6.03 6.70
C LYS A 8 1.28 4.86 6.69
N ASP A 9 0.82 3.67 6.33
CA ASP A 9 1.66 2.46 6.30
C ASP A 9 2.89 2.68 5.40
N ILE A 10 2.69 3.18 4.18
CA ILE A 10 3.80 3.42 3.23
C ILE A 10 4.76 4.48 3.74
N LYS A 11 4.26 5.57 4.35
CA LYS A 11 5.12 6.59 4.96
C LYS A 11 5.98 6.01 6.07
N ILE A 12 5.39 5.20 6.95
CA ILE A 12 6.13 4.51 8.03
C ILE A 12 7.19 3.59 7.44
N LYS A 13 6.87 2.81 6.39
CA LYS A 13 7.85 1.94 5.72
C LYS A 13 8.98 2.68 5.02
N CYS A 14 8.72 3.86 4.47
CA CYS A 14 9.79 4.71 3.96
C CYS A 14 10.75 5.15 5.08
N VAL A 15 10.21 5.55 6.24
CA VAL A 15 11.01 5.94 7.41
C VAL A 15 11.79 4.75 7.97
N GLU A 16 11.17 3.58 8.14
CA GLU A 16 11.85 2.35 8.60
C GLU A 16 12.99 1.88 7.68
N ALA A 17 12.98 2.30 6.42
CA ALA A 17 13.98 1.96 5.42
C ALA A 17 14.93 3.13 5.09
N ASP A 18 14.94 4.18 5.92
CA ASP A 18 15.75 5.39 5.75
C ASP A 18 15.69 5.96 4.32
N THR A 19 14.48 5.96 3.73
CA THR A 19 14.24 6.41 2.36
C THR A 19 13.05 7.36 2.27
N THR A 20 12.85 7.95 1.10
CA THR A 20 11.70 8.82 0.83
C THR A 20 10.74 8.14 -0.15
N GLN A 21 9.48 8.56 -0.13
CA GLN A 21 8.50 8.08 -1.11
C GLN A 21 8.89 8.46 -2.55
N ALA A 22 9.64 9.56 -2.71
CA ALA A 22 10.18 9.97 -4.01
C ALA A 22 11.27 9.01 -4.50
N ALA A 23 12.25 8.72 -3.65
CA ALA A 23 13.30 7.74 -3.95
C ALA A 23 12.74 6.33 -4.18
N LEU A 24 11.72 5.93 -3.41
CA LEU A 24 11.00 4.68 -3.62
C LEU A 24 10.32 4.65 -5.00
N ALA A 25 9.64 5.73 -5.39
CA ALA A 25 8.98 5.83 -6.70
C ALA A 25 10.00 5.69 -7.83
N GLU A 26 11.12 6.40 -7.75
CA GLU A 26 12.23 6.30 -8.71
C GLU A 26 12.79 4.88 -8.79
N LYS A 27 13.04 4.24 -7.64
CA LYS A 27 13.54 2.86 -7.57
C LYS A 27 12.64 1.84 -8.26
N ILE A 28 11.32 2.06 -8.26
CA ILE A 28 10.34 1.19 -8.94
C ILE A 28 9.98 1.68 -10.35
N GLY A 29 10.69 2.68 -10.89
CA GLY A 29 10.47 3.21 -12.23
C GLY A 29 9.14 3.93 -12.40
N LYS A 30 8.65 4.59 -11.34
CA LYS A 30 7.37 5.33 -11.32
C LYS A 30 7.59 6.78 -10.87
N THR A 31 6.59 7.62 -11.13
CA THR A 31 6.59 9.00 -10.65
C THR A 31 6.01 9.09 -9.24
N VAL A 32 6.45 10.08 -8.47
CA VAL A 32 5.93 10.36 -7.12
C VAL A 32 4.43 10.62 -7.16
N GLN A 33 3.95 11.30 -8.20
CA GLN A 33 2.53 11.60 -8.43
C GLN A 33 1.73 10.32 -8.64
N TYR A 34 2.28 9.33 -9.35
CA TYR A 34 1.63 8.03 -9.54
C TYR A 34 1.51 7.26 -8.23
N VAL A 35 2.58 7.19 -7.44
CA VAL A 35 2.55 6.56 -6.10
C VAL A 35 1.54 7.26 -5.21
N ASN A 36 1.54 8.60 -5.17
CA ASN A 36 0.56 9.37 -4.40
C ASN A 36 -0.88 9.12 -4.81
N ARG A 37 -1.15 8.90 -6.11
CA ARG A 37 -2.49 8.57 -6.60
C ARG A 37 -2.95 7.19 -6.11
N ILE A 38 -2.05 6.21 -6.06
CA ILE A 38 -2.35 4.85 -5.60
C ILE A 38 -2.70 4.85 -4.11
N VAL A 39 -1.87 5.47 -3.28
CA VAL A 39 -1.99 5.37 -1.82
C VAL A 39 -3.16 6.19 -1.24
N LYS A 40 -3.61 7.21 -1.98
CA LYS A 40 -4.74 8.07 -1.58
C LYS A 40 -6.10 7.54 -2.04
N LYS A 41 -6.13 6.54 -2.93
CA LYS A 41 -7.36 5.93 -3.41
C LYS A 41 -7.63 4.66 -2.63
N ASP A 42 -8.84 4.54 -2.08
CA ASP A 42 -9.26 3.36 -1.31
C ASP A 42 -9.18 2.06 -2.14
N ASP A 43 -9.39 2.16 -3.46
CA ASP A 43 -9.31 1.06 -4.42
C ASP A 43 -8.00 1.05 -5.24
N GLY A 44 -7.04 1.92 -4.90
CA GLY A 44 -5.80 2.08 -5.64
C GLY A 44 -4.81 0.93 -5.42
N VAL A 45 -4.86 0.31 -4.25
CA VAL A 45 -3.91 -0.74 -3.82
C VAL A 45 -4.55 -2.12 -3.89
N ILE A 46 -5.80 -2.22 -3.46
CA ILE A 46 -6.61 -3.43 -3.52
C ILE A 46 -7.77 -3.16 -4.47
N ASN A 47 -7.97 -4.04 -5.44
CA ASN A 47 -9.06 -3.91 -6.40
C ASN A 47 -10.42 -3.88 -5.69
N LYS A 48 -11.31 -2.96 -6.13
CA LYS A 48 -12.65 -2.79 -5.56
C LYS A 48 -13.48 -4.08 -5.55
N THR A 49 -13.43 -4.89 -6.61
CA THR A 49 -14.15 -6.16 -6.68
C THR A 49 -13.68 -7.13 -5.60
N PHE A 50 -12.38 -7.18 -5.32
CA PHE A 50 -11.84 -8.02 -4.25
C PHE A 50 -12.34 -7.58 -2.86
N ILE A 51 -12.40 -6.26 -2.61
CA ILE A 51 -12.97 -5.73 -1.36
C ILE A 51 -14.42 -6.19 -1.18
N GLN A 52 -15.23 -6.05 -2.24
CA GLN A 52 -16.64 -6.46 -2.22
C GLN A 52 -16.81 -7.97 -2.03
N MET A 53 -15.94 -8.80 -2.61
CA MET A 53 -15.95 -10.25 -2.39
C MET A 53 -15.70 -10.59 -0.91
N MET A 54 -14.70 -9.96 -0.28
CA MET A 54 -14.41 -10.21 1.15
C MET A 54 -15.55 -9.72 2.04
N GLU A 55 -16.13 -8.57 1.73
CA GLU A 55 -17.29 -8.04 2.45
C GLU A 55 -18.52 -8.94 2.31
N GLY A 56 -18.80 -9.46 1.12
CA GLY A 56 -19.88 -10.43 0.88
C GLY A 56 -19.68 -11.75 1.64
N LEU A 57 -18.43 -12.11 1.94
CA LEU A 57 -18.09 -13.26 2.78
C LEU A 57 -18.06 -12.92 4.29
N GLY A 58 -18.32 -11.67 4.68
CA GLY A 58 -18.33 -11.22 6.07
C GLY A 58 -16.94 -10.94 6.67
N TYR A 59 -15.91 -10.75 5.83
CA TYR A 59 -14.55 -10.48 6.28
C TYR A 59 -14.13 -9.01 6.12
N ASP A 60 -13.36 -8.56 7.10
CA ASP A 60 -12.56 -7.35 6.99
C ASP A 60 -11.14 -7.68 6.48
N ILE A 61 -10.53 -6.73 5.76
CA ILE A 61 -9.21 -6.89 5.18
C ILE A 61 -8.18 -6.16 6.03
N ARG A 62 -7.10 -6.86 6.41
CA ARG A 62 -5.90 -6.29 7.02
C ARG A 62 -4.66 -6.74 6.26
N LEU A 63 -3.86 -5.78 5.81
CA LEU A 63 -2.56 -6.01 5.19
C LEU A 63 -1.46 -6.00 6.25
N THR A 64 -0.57 -6.98 6.16
CA THR A 64 0.69 -7.06 6.91
C THR A 64 1.85 -7.07 5.92
N TYR A 65 2.96 -6.44 6.30
CA TYR A 65 4.13 -6.31 5.44
C TYR A 65 5.32 -6.99 6.14
N GLU A 66 5.92 -7.96 5.47
CA GLU A 66 7.10 -8.67 5.96
C GLU A 66 8.33 -8.18 5.19
N LYS A 67 9.45 -7.96 5.89
CA LYS A 67 10.72 -7.64 5.23
C LYS A 67 11.14 -8.85 4.40
N ARG A 68 11.54 -8.61 3.15
CA ARG A 68 12.11 -9.69 2.33
C ARG A 68 13.41 -10.15 2.97
N GLU A 69 13.55 -11.46 3.13
CA GLU A 69 14.85 -12.06 3.46
C GLU A 69 15.82 -11.82 2.30
N GLU A 70 17.06 -11.46 2.63
CA GLU A 70 18.13 -11.38 1.63
C GLU A 70 18.34 -12.78 1.05
N LYS A 71 18.35 -12.88 -0.29
CA LYS A 71 18.66 -14.14 -0.98
C LYS A 71 20.15 -14.40 -0.99
#